data_AF-A0A0S9QCW6-F1
#
_entry.id   AF-A0A0S9QCW6-F1
#
_cell.length_a   1.000
_cell.length_b   1.000
_cell.length_c   1.000
_cell.angle_alpha   90.00
_cell.angle_beta   90.00
_cell.angle_gamma   90.00
#
_symmetry.space_group_name_H-M   'P 1'
#
loop_
_entity.id
_entity.type
_entity.pdbx_description
1 polymer ?
#
loop_
_entity_poly.entity_id
_entity_poly.type
_entity_poly.pdbx_seq_one_letter_code
_entity_poly.pdbx_strand_id
1 'polypeptide(L)'
;MTTIASLLKRIERIEAKQHVGAPKGLVAFRSLTDEEAADAKLNWRRWVADGRAKLQWGCVVIPSEQLTVEEWEAETAHLRSEPIH
;
A
#
# COMPACT_ATOMS: atom_id res chain seq x y z
N MET A 1 24.93 -9.14 -24.54
CA MET A 1 24.86 -7.80 -25.19
C MET A 1 23.40 -7.40 -25.26
N THR A 2 23.02 -6.26 -24.69
CA THR A 2 21.63 -5.79 -24.67
C THR A 2 21.30 -5.17 -26.03
N THR A 3 20.30 -5.69 -26.73
CA THR A 3 19.83 -5.15 -28.02
C THR A 3 18.49 -4.42 -27.84
N ILE A 4 18.15 -3.52 -28.78
CA ILE A 4 16.85 -2.83 -28.77
C ILE A 4 15.68 -3.82 -28.70
N ALA A 5 15.74 -4.90 -29.48
CA ALA A 5 14.75 -5.98 -29.44
C ALA A 5 14.65 -6.66 -28.05
N SER A 6 15.78 -6.82 -27.35
CA SER A 6 15.78 -7.38 -25.98
C SER A 6 15.17 -6.42 -24.94
N LEU A 7 15.29 -5.11 -25.16
CA LEU A 7 14.67 -4.08 -24.31
C LEU A 7 13.15 -4.02 -24.53
N LEU A 8 12.69 -4.04 -25.79
CA LEU A 8 11.27 -4.05 -26.13
C LEU A 8 10.54 -5.26 -25.53
N LYS A 9 11.09 -6.47 -25.70
CA LYS A 9 10.57 -7.70 -25.06
C LYS A 9 10.56 -7.67 -23.52
N ARG A 10 11.35 -6.80 -22.91
CA ARG A 10 11.38 -6.62 -21.46
C ARG A 10 10.32 -5.62 -21.02
N ILE A 11 10.11 -4.55 -21.78
CA ILE A 11 9.04 -3.58 -21.58
C ILE A 11 7.67 -4.25 -21.72
N GLU A 12 7.41 -4.98 -22.81
CA GLU A 12 6.14 -5.71 -23.02
C GLU A 12 5.81 -6.64 -21.85
N ARG A 13 6.84 -7.29 -21.29
CA ARG A 13 6.69 -8.22 -20.16
C ARG A 13 6.45 -7.52 -18.84
N ILE A 14 6.93 -6.28 -18.69
CA ILE A 14 6.64 -5.42 -17.54
C ILE A 14 5.20 -4.91 -17.65
N GLU A 15 4.83 -4.40 -18.82
CA GLU A 15 3.48 -3.89 -19.10
C GLU A 15 2.40 -4.98 -18.96
N ALA A 16 2.66 -6.18 -19.48
CA ALA A 16 1.76 -7.33 -19.32
C ALA A 16 1.57 -7.79 -17.87
N LYS A 17 2.51 -7.44 -16.98
CA LYS A 17 2.41 -7.73 -15.53
C LYS A 17 1.74 -6.61 -14.75
N GLN A 18 1.57 -5.42 -15.34
CA GLN A 18 0.86 -4.34 -14.67
C GLN A 18 -0.63 -4.66 -14.60
N HIS A 19 -1.21 -4.46 -13.42
CA HIS A 19 -2.64 -4.64 -13.27
C HIS A 19 -3.39 -3.49 -13.95
N VAL A 20 -4.11 -3.82 -15.02
CA VAL A 20 -4.84 -2.84 -15.84
C VAL A 20 -6.29 -2.62 -15.33
N GLY A 21 -6.80 -3.56 -14.54
CA GLY A 21 -8.17 -3.52 -13.98
C GLY A 21 -8.36 -2.50 -12.86
N ALA A 22 -9.62 -2.09 -12.66
CA ALA A 22 -10.01 -1.32 -11.49
C ALA A 22 -9.95 -2.20 -10.23
N PRO A 23 -9.44 -1.70 -9.10
CA PRO A 23 -9.49 -2.42 -7.84
C PRO A 23 -10.93 -2.72 -7.44
N LYS A 24 -11.15 -3.91 -6.86
CA LYS A 24 -12.45 -4.35 -6.32
C LYS A 24 -12.85 -3.56 -5.08
N GLY A 25 -11.89 -2.97 -4.38
CA GLY A 25 -12.13 -2.25 -3.14
C GLY A 25 -10.86 -1.70 -2.50
N LEU A 26 -11.04 -1.13 -1.30
CA LEU A 26 -10.01 -0.53 -0.47
C LEU A 26 -10.01 -1.24 0.89
N VAL A 27 -8.83 -1.67 1.34
CA VAL A 27 -8.61 -2.25 2.67
C VAL A 27 -7.53 -1.42 3.34
N ALA A 28 -7.83 -0.83 4.49
CA ALA A 28 -6.89 0.00 5.23
C ALA A 28 -6.70 -0.57 6.64
N PHE A 29 -5.44 -0.73 7.04
CA PHE A 29 -5.06 -1.16 8.39
C PHE A 29 -4.75 0.03 9.32
N ARG A 30 -5.02 1.25 8.86
CA ARG A 30 -5.03 2.48 9.65
C ARG A 30 -6.30 3.26 9.33
N SER A 31 -6.67 4.16 10.22
CA SER A 31 -7.73 5.14 9.95
C SER A 31 -7.34 6.01 8.76
N LEU A 32 -8.29 6.20 7.85
CA LEU A 32 -8.19 7.12 6.73
C LEU A 32 -9.28 8.17 6.87
N THR A 33 -8.96 9.38 6.46
CA THR A 33 -9.98 10.39 6.18
C THR A 33 -10.78 10.01 4.93
N ASP A 34 -11.97 10.58 4.76
CA ASP A 34 -12.79 10.35 3.57
C ASP A 34 -12.07 10.85 2.30
N GLU A 35 -11.34 11.97 2.39
CA GLU A 35 -10.53 12.47 1.28
C GLU A 35 -9.40 11.51 0.90
N GLU A 36 -8.67 10.98 1.89
CA GLU A 36 -7.63 9.97 1.64
C GLU A 36 -8.20 8.70 1.03
N ALA A 37 -9.36 8.24 1.50
CA ALA A 37 -10.00 7.05 0.96
C ALA A 37 -10.46 7.26 -0.49
N ALA A 38 -10.96 8.45 -0.83
CA ALA A 38 -11.33 8.82 -2.19
C ALA A 38 -10.09 8.92 -3.09
N ASP A 39 -9.03 9.58 -2.63
CA ASP A 39 -7.76 9.71 -3.36
C ASP A 39 -7.11 8.34 -3.57
N ALA A 40 -7.08 7.48 -2.55
CA ALA A 40 -6.53 6.14 -2.66
C ALA A 40 -7.27 5.27 -3.68
N LYS A 41 -8.58 5.44 -3.85
CA LYS A 41 -9.37 4.73 -4.86
C LYS A 41 -9.12 5.28 -6.27
N LEU A 42 -9.12 6.61 -6.42
CA LEU A 42 -8.96 7.26 -7.72
C LEU A 42 -7.53 7.14 -8.26
N ASN A 43 -6.54 7.34 -7.38
CA ASN A 43 -5.13 7.44 -7.68
C ASN A 43 -4.33 6.23 -7.19
N TRP A 44 -4.98 5.07 -7.05
CA TRP A 44 -4.37 3.86 -6.46
C TRP A 44 -3.06 3.44 -7.12
N ARG A 45 -2.90 3.62 -8.44
CA ARG A 45 -1.65 3.29 -9.16
C ARG A 45 -0.48 4.11 -8.66
N ARG A 46 -0.72 5.40 -8.40
CA ARG A 46 0.28 6.31 -7.84
C ARG A 46 0.61 5.90 -6.41
N TRP A 47 -0.40 5.57 -5.60
CA TRP A 47 -0.17 5.09 -4.24
C TRP A 47 0.65 3.81 -4.19
N VAL A 48 0.43 2.88 -5.13
CA VAL A 48 1.23 1.66 -5.25
C VAL A 48 2.66 1.97 -5.71
N ALA A 49 2.84 2.88 -6.67
CA ALA A 49 4.15 3.31 -7.13
C ALA A 49 4.96 4.03 -6.04
N ASP A 50 4.30 4.84 -5.23
CA ASP A 50 4.87 5.58 -4.11
C ASP A 50 5.10 4.69 -2.86
N GLY A 51 4.75 3.40 -2.93
CA GLY A 51 4.88 2.45 -1.81
C GLY A 51 3.88 2.67 -0.66
N ARG A 52 2.93 3.60 -0.81
CA ARG A 52 1.88 3.92 0.18
C ARG A 52 0.79 2.86 0.24
N ALA A 53 0.64 2.07 -0.81
CA ALA A 53 -0.30 0.97 -0.90
C ALA A 53 0.32 -0.22 -1.64
N LYS A 54 -0.33 -1.38 -1.55
CA LYS A 54 -0.05 -2.54 -2.40
C LYS A 54 -1.34 -3.06 -3.00
N LEU A 55 -1.26 -3.60 -4.22
CA LEU A 55 -2.39 -4.30 -4.81
C LEU A 55 -2.35 -5.77 -4.39
N GLN A 56 -3.35 -6.22 -3.63
CA GLN A 56 -3.43 -7.58 -3.14
C GLN A 56 -4.89 -8.06 -3.13
N TRP A 57 -5.12 -9.30 -3.58
CA TRP A 57 -6.47 -9.89 -3.74
C TRP A 57 -7.43 -9.09 -4.64
N GLY A 58 -6.88 -8.23 -5.51
CA GLY A 58 -7.66 -7.31 -6.33
C GLY A 58 -8.12 -6.05 -5.58
N CYS A 59 -7.67 -5.82 -4.35
CA CYS A 59 -7.95 -4.63 -3.56
C CYS A 59 -6.70 -3.75 -3.41
N VAL A 60 -6.91 -2.45 -3.24
CA VAL A 60 -5.87 -1.52 -2.77
C VAL A 60 -5.73 -1.74 -1.26
N VAL A 61 -4.58 -2.20 -0.83
CA VAL A 61 -4.28 -2.46 0.58
C VAL A 61 -3.31 -1.39 1.09
N ILE A 62 -3.77 -0.60 2.06
CA ILE A 62 -2.95 0.40 2.76
C ILE A 62 -2.48 -0.25 4.07
N PRO A 63 -1.17 -0.57 4.19
CA PRO A 63 -0.63 -1.14 5.42
C PRO A 63 -0.74 -0.13 6.57
N SER A 64 -0.75 -0.64 7.80
CA SER A 64 -0.49 0.21 8.95
C SER A 64 0.96 0.67 8.89
N GLU A 65 1.26 1.79 9.52
CA GLU A 65 2.65 2.17 9.76
C GLU A 65 3.31 1.09 10.63
N GLN A 66 4.57 0.78 10.31
CA GLN A 66 5.38 -0.04 11.21
C GLN A 66 5.86 0.87 12.34
N LEU A 67 5.23 0.70 13.50
CA LEU A 67 5.64 1.39 14.70
C LEU A 67 7.01 0.86 15.15
N THR A 68 7.83 1.76 15.69
CA THR A 68 8.95 1.40 16.56
C THR A 68 8.44 0.70 17.83
N VAL A 69 9.34 0.09 18.60
CA VAL A 69 8.96 -0.55 19.87
C VAL A 69 8.35 0.48 20.82
N GLU A 70 8.94 1.67 20.89
CA GLU A 70 8.50 2.77 21.73
C GLU A 70 7.11 3.29 21.34
N GLU A 71 6.85 3.47 20.05
CA GLU A 71 5.53 3.89 19.54
C GLU A 71 4.47 2.82 19.77
N TRP A 72 4.81 1.55 19.54
CA TRP A 72 3.93 0.43 19.83
C TRP A 72 3.61 0.35 21.33
N GLU A 73 4.60 0.60 22.19
CA GLU A 73 4.41 0.60 23.63
C GLU A 73 3.46 1.71 24.07
N ALA A 74 3.64 2.93 23.56
CA ALA A 74 2.76 4.06 23.83
C ALA A 74 1.32 3.78 23.37
N GLU A 75 1.14 3.22 22.17
CA GLU A 75 -0.18 2.95 21.61
C GLU A 75 -0.88 1.78 22.30
N THR A 76 -0.15 0.81 22.85
CA THR A 76 -0.73 -0.37 23.53
C THR A 76 -0.74 -0.29 25.05
N ALA A 77 -0.18 0.75 25.67
CA ALA A 77 -0.11 0.91 27.12
C ALA A 77 -1.50 0.82 27.78
N HIS A 78 -2.51 1.44 27.16
CA HIS A 78 -3.89 1.44 27.65
C HIS A 78 -4.56 0.05 27.62
N LEU A 79 -4.07 -0.88 26.77
CA LEU A 79 -4.61 -2.24 26.65
C LEU A 79 -4.05 -3.19 27.72
N ARG A 80 -2.94 -2.82 28.36
CA ARG A 80 -2.22 -3.68 29.30
C ARG A 80 -2.64 -3.52 30.77
N SER A 81 -3.53 -2.57 31.08
CA SER A 81 -4.03 -2.34 32.44
C SER A 81 -2.93 -2.13 33.49
N GLU A 82 -1.76 -1.63 33.08
CA GLU A 82 -0.68 -1.26 33.99
C GLU A 82 -0.87 0.18 34.46
N PRO A 83 -0.63 0.50 35.74
CA PRO A 83 -0.73 1.87 36.22
C PRO A 83 0.34 2.73 35.54
N ILE A 84 -0.10 3.82 34.92
CA ILE A 84 0.80 4.85 34.39
C ILE A 84 1.53 5.48 35.59
N HIS A 85 2.84 5.28 35.69
CA HIS A 85 3.70 5.86 36.73
C HIS A 85 4.19 7.25 36.34
#